data_AF-A0A0K3BPI0-F1
#
_entry.id   AF-A0A0K3BPI0-F1
#
_cell.length_a   1.000
_cell.length_b   1.000
_cell.length_c   1.000
_cell.angle_alpha   90.00
_cell.angle_beta   90.00
_cell.angle_gamma   90.00
#
_symmetry.space_group_name_H-M   'P 1'
#
loop_
_entity.id
_entity.type
_entity.pdbx_description
1 polymer ?
#
loop_
_entity_poly.entity_id
_entity_poly.type
_entity_poly.pdbx_seq_one_letter_code
_entity_poly.pdbx_strand_id
1 'polypeptide(L)'
;MVRLGHRVHRLMVVAALIALMASLLGALSGSATADVSRAGVHAAAACEGAFQGDARLGPATLPGPSDKLVGPLLVGYQRTGGLSSKDFLDRYWDPAANDNQGAWRYPPQDGFLLDPQGQPIKWVRTLPVGTELDRFGSEFGGFLSPAGTSYAARSIPPQSLYTFEAAYPCNYHKYRVITAFAVSEGPIAPWFEQHGVGVQDKLERSLVPGEGRLTVNWLLANNYLARVG
;
A
#
# COMPACT_ATOMS: atom_id res chain seq x y z
N MET A 1 52.23 -42.19 -7.85
CA MET A 1 53.51 -42.17 -8.59
C MET A 1 53.27 -41.83 -10.06
N VAL A 2 53.50 -40.58 -10.49
CA VAL A 2 53.81 -40.21 -11.89
C VAL A 2 54.81 -39.04 -11.83
N ARG A 3 55.79 -38.99 -12.73
CA ARG A 3 56.97 -38.09 -12.64
C ARG A 3 56.83 -36.78 -13.41
N LEU A 4 57.62 -35.80 -12.97
CA LEU A 4 57.87 -34.48 -13.54
C LEU A 4 58.96 -34.51 -14.64
N GLY A 5 58.91 -33.59 -15.61
CA GLY A 5 59.92 -33.35 -16.67
C GLY A 5 59.33 -32.46 -17.78
N HIS A 6 59.52 -31.14 -17.96
CA HIS A 6 60.56 -30.12 -17.70
C HIS A 6 61.53 -29.80 -18.88
N ARG A 7 61.19 -28.72 -19.64
CA ARG A 7 62.05 -27.85 -20.50
C ARG A 7 62.57 -28.50 -21.83
N VAL A 8 63.13 -27.80 -22.84
CA VAL A 8 63.71 -26.43 -22.97
C VAL A 8 63.44 -25.82 -24.37
N HIS A 9 63.60 -24.49 -24.51
CA HIS A 9 63.51 -23.64 -25.72
C HIS A 9 64.39 -24.02 -26.94
N ARG A 10 64.07 -23.43 -28.11
CA ARG A 10 64.96 -22.46 -28.81
C ARG A 10 64.23 -21.60 -29.90
N LEU A 11 64.72 -20.37 -30.11
CA LEU A 11 64.30 -19.41 -31.15
C LEU A 11 65.08 -19.64 -32.47
N MET A 12 64.50 -19.24 -33.63
CA MET A 12 65.11 -18.52 -34.80
C MET A 12 64.32 -18.79 -36.12
N VAL A 13 64.40 -18.00 -37.22
CA VAL A 13 64.34 -16.52 -37.41
C VAL A 13 64.28 -16.17 -38.92
N VAL A 14 63.45 -15.18 -39.36
CA VAL A 14 63.51 -14.46 -40.69
C VAL A 14 63.18 -15.33 -41.94
N ALA A 15 62.68 -14.88 -43.12
CA ALA A 15 62.32 -13.57 -43.71
C ALA A 15 60.96 -13.70 -44.47
N ALA A 16 60.04 -12.73 -44.49
CA ALA A 16 60.01 -11.52 -45.34
C ALA A 16 59.88 -11.77 -46.87
N LEU A 17 58.70 -11.48 -47.43
CA LEU A 17 58.52 -11.02 -48.81
C LEU A 17 57.34 -10.04 -48.88
N ILE A 18 57.50 -8.99 -49.70
CA ILE A 18 56.61 -7.82 -49.78
C ILE A 18 55.71 -7.96 -51.00
N ALA A 19 54.42 -7.68 -50.85
CA ALA A 19 53.52 -7.40 -51.97
C ALA A 19 52.74 -6.10 -51.69
N LEU A 20 53.06 -5.06 -52.46
CA LEU A 20 52.44 -3.75 -52.37
C LEU A 20 51.17 -3.74 -53.22
N MET A 21 50.02 -3.40 -52.63
CA MET A 21 48.84 -2.98 -53.40
C MET A 21 48.08 -1.89 -52.64
N ALA A 22 48.05 -0.70 -53.23
CA ALA A 22 47.29 0.44 -52.75
C ALA A 22 46.09 0.66 -53.67
N SER A 23 44.88 0.72 -53.11
CA SER A 23 43.68 1.14 -53.84
C SER A 23 42.66 1.81 -52.91
N LEU A 24 42.50 3.10 -53.17
CA LEU A 24 41.57 4.13 -52.69
C LEU A 24 40.27 3.74 -51.93
N LEU A 25 39.99 4.58 -50.93
CA LEU A 25 38.72 5.20 -50.50
C LEU A 25 37.40 4.40 -50.55
N GLY A 26 36.75 4.34 -49.37
CA GLY A 26 35.35 3.91 -49.25
C GLY A 26 34.78 4.06 -47.83
N ALA A 27 34.87 5.25 -47.22
CA ALA A 27 34.21 5.53 -45.95
C ALA A 27 32.84 6.16 -46.20
N LEU A 28 31.75 5.49 -45.82
CA LEU A 28 30.41 6.08 -45.59
C LEU A 28 29.50 5.11 -44.81
N SER A 29 29.14 5.53 -43.60
CA SER A 29 27.84 5.29 -42.95
C SER A 29 27.32 3.85 -42.83
N GLY A 30 27.88 3.07 -41.89
CA GLY A 30 27.13 2.01 -41.25
C GLY A 30 26.09 2.59 -40.29
N SER A 31 24.86 2.83 -40.77
CA SER A 31 23.72 3.19 -39.92
C SER A 31 23.30 1.99 -39.09
N ALA A 32 23.93 1.83 -37.91
CA ALA A 32 23.40 0.96 -36.87
C ALA A 32 22.01 1.47 -36.47
N THR A 33 20.96 0.82 -36.97
CA THR A 33 19.61 0.98 -36.45
C THR A 33 19.63 0.44 -35.03
N ALA A 34 19.88 1.34 -34.07
CA ALA A 34 19.63 1.06 -32.67
C ALA A 34 18.14 0.73 -32.57
N ASP A 35 17.84 -0.55 -32.45
CA ASP A 35 16.52 -1.04 -32.16
C ASP A 35 16.23 -0.62 -30.71
N VAL A 36 15.74 0.61 -30.56
CA VAL A 36 15.27 1.15 -29.29
C VAL A 36 14.01 0.40 -28.96
N SER A 37 14.24 -0.80 -28.45
CA SER A 37 13.28 -1.60 -27.71
C SER A 37 12.57 -0.64 -26.79
N ARG A 38 11.30 -0.40 -27.11
CA ARG A 38 10.42 0.50 -26.38
C ARG A 38 10.28 -0.10 -24.99
N ALA A 39 11.20 0.26 -24.11
CA ALA A 39 11.20 -0.14 -22.72
C ALA A 39 9.79 0.17 -22.23
N GLY A 40 9.04 -0.89 -21.95
CA GLY A 40 7.69 -0.75 -21.46
C GLY A 40 7.81 0.13 -20.23
N VAL A 41 7.21 1.33 -20.29
CA VAL A 41 7.02 2.12 -19.09
C VAL A 41 6.10 1.27 -18.25
N HIS A 42 6.69 0.44 -17.38
CA HIS A 42 5.95 -0.29 -16.37
C HIS A 42 5.17 0.78 -15.64
N ALA A 43 3.86 0.79 -15.84
CA ALA A 43 2.99 1.71 -15.13
C ALA A 43 3.31 1.51 -13.66
N ALA A 44 3.76 2.58 -12.99
CA ALA A 44 4.20 2.50 -11.61
C ALA A 44 3.10 1.80 -10.81
N ALA A 45 3.48 0.78 -10.03
CA ALA A 45 2.50 -0.05 -9.36
C ALA A 45 1.58 0.84 -8.52
N ALA A 46 0.29 0.49 -8.50
CA ALA A 46 -0.67 1.28 -7.77
C ALA A 46 -0.29 1.28 -6.29
N CYS A 47 -0.60 2.39 -5.59
CA CYS A 47 -0.34 2.52 -4.17
C CYS A 47 1.14 2.64 -3.77
N GLU A 48 1.97 3.22 -4.66
CA GLU A 48 3.40 3.52 -4.45
C GLU A 48 3.74 5.01 -4.71
N GLY A 49 4.97 5.41 -4.33
CA GLY A 49 5.51 6.78 -4.50
C GLY A 49 4.85 7.82 -3.58
N ALA A 50 5.41 9.03 -3.45
CA ALA A 50 4.82 10.09 -2.61
C ALA A 50 4.02 11.09 -3.45
N PHE A 51 2.72 11.26 -3.15
CA PHE A 51 1.91 12.28 -3.83
C PHE A 51 2.49 13.67 -3.55
N GLN A 52 2.87 14.39 -4.61
CA GLN A 52 3.57 15.68 -4.53
C GLN A 52 4.86 15.65 -3.68
N GLY A 53 5.49 14.48 -3.51
CA GLY A 53 6.70 14.32 -2.71
C GLY A 53 6.49 14.20 -1.20
N ASP A 54 5.25 14.23 -0.69
CA ASP A 54 4.94 14.09 0.73
C ASP A 54 4.20 12.78 1.03
N ALA A 55 4.84 11.89 1.79
CA ALA A 55 4.27 10.59 2.13
C ALA A 55 2.99 10.68 2.99
N ARG A 56 2.76 11.78 3.71
CA ARG A 56 1.53 11.97 4.49
C ARG A 56 0.31 12.07 3.56
N LEU A 57 0.50 12.60 2.36
CA LEU A 57 -0.52 12.65 1.31
C LEU A 57 -0.74 11.28 0.65
N GLY A 58 -0.02 10.23 1.04
CA GLY A 58 -0.20 8.88 0.54
C GLY A 58 0.34 8.67 -0.87
N PRO A 59 -0.02 7.54 -1.50
CA PRO A 59 0.65 7.09 -2.71
C PRO A 59 0.41 8.00 -3.91
N ALA A 60 1.43 8.20 -4.73
CA ALA A 60 1.36 9.03 -5.93
C ALA A 60 0.40 8.44 -6.98
N THR A 61 0.44 7.11 -7.17
CA THR A 61 -0.47 6.35 -8.03
C THR A 61 -1.61 5.75 -7.21
N LEU A 62 -2.84 5.83 -7.74
CA LEU A 62 -4.01 5.15 -7.18
C LEU A 62 -4.56 4.12 -8.18
N PRO A 63 -5.12 3.00 -7.69
CA PRO A 63 -5.87 2.05 -8.51
C PRO A 63 -7.00 2.74 -9.29
N GLY A 64 -7.06 2.50 -10.60
CA GLY A 64 -8.20 2.91 -11.42
C GLY A 64 -9.40 1.96 -11.24
N PRO A 65 -10.62 2.32 -11.70
CA PRO A 65 -11.82 1.50 -11.49
C PRO A 65 -11.77 0.06 -12.06
N SER A 66 -10.84 -0.23 -12.97
CA SER A 66 -10.60 -1.57 -13.52
C SER A 66 -9.74 -2.47 -12.63
N ASP A 67 -9.04 -1.92 -11.64
CA ASP A 67 -8.39 -2.68 -10.58
C ASP A 67 -9.46 -3.21 -9.63
N LYS A 68 -9.78 -4.50 -9.75
CA LYS A 68 -10.93 -5.10 -9.08
C LYS A 68 -10.82 -5.15 -7.55
N LEU A 69 -9.62 -5.00 -6.98
CA LEU A 69 -9.42 -5.14 -5.55
C LEU A 69 -9.76 -3.85 -4.80
N VAL A 70 -9.18 -2.73 -5.23
CA VAL A 70 -9.28 -1.43 -4.53
C VAL A 70 -9.93 -0.35 -5.39
N GLY A 71 -9.84 -0.43 -6.72
CA GLY A 71 -10.38 0.59 -7.65
C GLY A 71 -11.84 0.98 -7.40
N PRO A 72 -12.79 0.03 -7.30
CA PRO A 72 -14.18 0.31 -6.95
C PRO A 72 -14.37 1.02 -5.60
N LEU A 73 -13.49 0.78 -4.62
CA LEU A 73 -13.56 1.39 -3.29
C LEU A 73 -13.11 2.86 -3.30
N LEU A 74 -12.35 3.27 -4.32
CA LEU A 74 -11.88 4.65 -4.51
C LEU A 74 -12.82 5.52 -5.35
N VAL A 75 -13.97 4.99 -5.81
CA VAL A 75 -14.96 5.78 -6.55
C VAL A 75 -15.46 6.95 -5.67
N GLY A 76 -15.28 8.17 -6.16
CA GLY A 76 -15.64 9.40 -5.43
C GLY A 76 -14.63 9.86 -4.37
N TYR A 77 -13.52 9.14 -4.16
CA TYR A 77 -12.46 9.57 -3.24
C TYR A 77 -11.73 10.81 -3.76
N GLN A 78 -11.71 11.88 -2.96
CA GLN A 78 -10.99 13.12 -3.24
C GLN A 78 -9.95 13.32 -2.13
N ARG A 79 -8.67 13.06 -2.44
CA ARG A 79 -7.56 12.94 -1.48
C ARG A 79 -7.50 14.01 -0.39
N THR A 80 -7.75 15.27 -0.75
CA THR A 80 -7.77 16.43 0.13
C THR A 80 -9.10 17.18 0.10
N GLY A 81 -10.16 16.54 -0.42
CA GLY A 81 -11.43 17.19 -0.74
C GLY A 81 -11.22 18.42 -1.63
N GLY A 82 -11.75 19.56 -1.19
CA GLY A 82 -11.55 20.86 -1.84
C GLY A 82 -10.31 21.65 -1.37
N LEU A 83 -9.50 21.11 -0.45
CA LEU A 83 -8.33 21.80 0.10
C LEU A 83 -7.07 21.60 -0.74
N SER A 84 -6.13 22.55 -0.64
CA SER A 84 -4.76 22.32 -1.07
C SER A 84 -4.08 21.29 -0.15
N SER A 85 -3.04 20.62 -0.67
CA SER A 85 -2.22 19.70 0.11
C SER A 85 -1.64 20.34 1.39
N LYS A 86 -1.30 21.64 1.34
CA LYS A 86 -0.81 22.37 2.50
C LYS A 86 -1.93 22.56 3.53
N ASP A 87 -3.08 23.10 3.13
CA ASP A 87 -4.17 23.40 4.06
C ASP A 87 -4.73 22.13 4.70
N PHE A 88 -4.78 21.03 3.94
CA PHE A 88 -5.12 19.71 4.44
C PHE A 88 -4.15 19.24 5.55
N LEU A 89 -2.84 19.37 5.33
CA LEU A 89 -1.83 18.98 6.31
C LEU A 89 -1.83 19.92 7.53
N ASP A 90 -1.96 21.23 7.33
CA ASP A 90 -2.09 22.20 8.44
C ASP A 90 -3.32 21.88 9.32
N ARG A 91 -4.43 21.43 8.70
CA ARG A 91 -5.66 21.07 9.41
C ARG A 91 -5.58 19.71 10.13
N TYR A 92 -4.98 18.71 9.51
CA TYR A 92 -5.07 17.31 9.97
C TYR A 92 -3.78 16.69 10.49
N TRP A 93 -2.62 17.33 10.32
CA TRP A 93 -1.35 16.88 10.88
C TRP A 93 -0.96 17.73 12.09
N ASP A 94 -0.47 17.09 13.14
CA ASP A 94 0.23 17.72 14.25
C ASP A 94 1.73 17.42 14.09
N PRO A 95 2.59 18.39 13.74
CA PRO A 95 4.02 18.17 13.63
C PRO A 95 4.74 18.07 14.99
N ALA A 96 4.13 18.51 16.09
CA ALA A 96 4.75 18.50 17.42
C ALA A 96 4.46 17.20 18.20
N ALA A 97 3.43 16.44 17.80
CA ALA A 97 3.09 15.16 18.40
C ALA A 97 4.24 14.13 18.29
N ASN A 98 4.20 13.09 19.14
CA ASN A 98 5.17 11.98 19.16
C ASN A 98 6.65 12.45 19.18
N ASP A 99 7.00 13.33 20.12
CA ASP A 99 8.35 13.91 20.26
C ASP A 99 8.85 14.61 18.98
N ASN A 100 7.97 15.37 18.32
CA ASN A 100 8.19 16.04 17.03
C ASN A 100 8.37 15.10 15.81
N GLN A 101 8.03 13.82 15.92
CA GLN A 101 7.89 12.93 14.75
C GLN A 101 6.56 13.18 14.02
N GLY A 102 5.60 13.78 14.72
CA GLY A 102 4.28 14.16 14.25
C GLY A 102 3.25 13.02 14.28
N ALA A 103 1.98 13.40 14.12
CA ALA A 103 0.83 12.51 14.11
C ALA A 103 -0.35 13.08 13.32
N TRP A 104 -1.25 12.23 12.87
CA TRP A 104 -2.57 12.68 12.41
C TRP A 104 -3.45 13.08 13.60
N ARG A 105 -4.14 14.21 13.46
CA ARG A 105 -5.29 14.59 14.27
C ARG A 105 -6.47 13.71 13.85
N TYR A 106 -6.62 12.55 14.50
CA TYR A 106 -7.78 11.68 14.32
C TYR A 106 -9.04 12.29 14.98
N PRO A 107 -10.25 11.89 14.55
CA PRO A 107 -11.48 12.32 15.20
C PRO A 107 -11.54 11.81 16.67
N PRO A 108 -12.28 12.51 17.55
CA PRO A 108 -12.52 12.06 18.92
C PRO A 108 -13.41 10.80 18.94
N GLN A 109 -13.56 10.19 20.13
CA GLN A 109 -14.47 9.06 20.39
C GLN A 109 -14.34 7.92 19.36
N ASP A 110 -13.09 7.51 19.08
CA ASP A 110 -12.77 6.45 18.11
C ASP A 110 -13.31 6.68 16.68
N GLY A 111 -13.66 7.92 16.31
CA GLY A 111 -14.20 8.25 14.99
C GLY A 111 -15.65 7.83 14.75
N PHE A 112 -16.40 7.43 15.78
CA PHE A 112 -17.85 7.29 15.66
C PHE A 112 -18.51 8.66 15.44
N LEU A 113 -19.57 8.69 14.62
CA LEU A 113 -20.44 9.86 14.48
C LEU A 113 -21.04 10.20 15.84
N LEU A 114 -21.06 11.49 16.19
CA LEU A 114 -21.62 11.96 17.46
C LEU A 114 -23.08 12.36 17.32
N ASP A 115 -23.86 12.12 18.36
CA ASP A 115 -25.21 12.67 18.51
C ASP A 115 -25.16 14.18 18.88
N PRO A 116 -26.32 14.90 18.91
CA PRO A 116 -26.36 16.31 19.31
C PRO A 116 -25.90 16.59 20.75
N GLN A 117 -25.69 15.56 21.57
CA GLN A 117 -25.18 15.62 22.94
C GLN A 117 -23.69 15.27 23.03
N GLY A 118 -23.02 15.06 21.88
CA GLY A 118 -21.60 14.75 21.78
C GLY A 118 -21.24 13.31 22.15
N GLN A 119 -22.21 12.41 22.27
CA GLN A 119 -21.96 10.98 22.56
C GLN A 119 -21.77 10.19 21.27
N PRO A 120 -20.88 9.19 21.23
CA PRO A 120 -20.69 8.35 20.05
C PRO A 120 -21.90 7.47 19.80
N ILE A 121 -22.45 7.56 18.58
CA ILE A 121 -23.49 6.67 18.08
C ILE A 121 -22.84 5.31 17.78
N LYS A 122 -22.93 4.38 18.73
CA LYS A 122 -22.46 3.00 18.58
C LYS A 122 -23.31 2.02 19.39
N TRP A 123 -23.33 0.76 18.98
CA TRP A 123 -24.01 -0.34 19.66
C TRP A 123 -23.14 -1.61 19.65
N VAL A 124 -23.42 -2.54 20.56
CA VAL A 124 -22.80 -3.86 20.51
C VAL A 124 -23.51 -4.68 19.42
N ARG A 125 -22.75 -5.19 18.45
CA ARG A 125 -23.24 -6.15 17.45
C ARG A 125 -22.41 -7.43 17.47
N THR A 126 -23.09 -8.57 17.47
CA THR A 126 -22.44 -9.86 17.17
C THR A 126 -22.37 -10.04 15.66
N LEU A 127 -21.16 -10.17 15.12
CA LEU A 127 -20.93 -10.47 13.72
C LEU A 127 -21.12 -11.99 13.49
N PRO A 128 -22.11 -12.44 12.69
CA PRO A 128 -22.34 -13.86 12.44
C PRO A 128 -21.26 -14.44 11.52
N VAL A 129 -21.07 -15.76 11.61
CA VAL A 129 -20.23 -16.53 10.67
C VAL A 129 -20.70 -16.28 9.23
N GLY A 130 -19.74 -16.10 8.32
CA GLY A 130 -19.98 -15.75 6.92
C GLY A 130 -19.97 -14.25 6.64
N THR A 131 -20.03 -13.38 7.65
CA THR A 131 -19.90 -11.91 7.46
C THR A 131 -18.57 -11.60 6.78
N GLU A 132 -18.59 -10.81 5.71
CA GLU A 132 -17.38 -10.34 5.04
C GLU A 132 -17.02 -8.93 5.53
N LEU A 133 -15.77 -8.77 5.93
CA LEU A 133 -15.20 -7.53 6.45
C LEU A 133 -13.97 -7.16 5.61
N ASP A 134 -13.57 -5.90 5.65
CA ASP A 134 -12.31 -5.45 5.06
C ASP A 134 -11.64 -4.35 5.90
N ARG A 135 -10.39 -4.05 5.55
CA ARG A 135 -9.59 -3.02 6.22
C ARG A 135 -8.52 -2.48 5.27
N PHE A 136 -8.32 -1.16 5.33
CA PHE A 136 -7.08 -0.52 4.90
C PHE A 136 -6.20 -0.30 6.13
N GLY A 137 -5.02 -0.93 6.18
CA GLY A 137 -4.09 -0.82 7.30
C GLY A 137 -3.74 -2.16 7.95
N SER A 138 -2.50 -2.26 8.42
CA SER A 138 -1.94 -3.38 9.18
C SER A 138 -2.91 -4.05 10.17
N GLU A 139 -2.78 -5.37 10.27
CA GLU A 139 -3.57 -6.27 11.11
C GLU A 139 -3.34 -6.09 12.62
N PHE A 140 -2.38 -5.24 13.03
CA PHE A 140 -2.24 -4.80 14.43
C PHE A 140 -3.27 -3.72 14.85
N GLY A 141 -4.09 -3.24 13.90
CA GLY A 141 -5.24 -2.37 14.16
C GLY A 141 -6.44 -3.11 14.77
N GLY A 142 -7.46 -2.32 15.17
CA GLY A 142 -8.70 -2.80 15.80
C GLY A 142 -9.98 -2.19 15.21
N PHE A 143 -9.94 -1.77 13.94
CA PHE A 143 -11.10 -1.22 13.22
C PHE A 143 -11.24 -1.95 11.89
N LEU A 144 -12.44 -2.42 11.58
CA LEU A 144 -12.83 -2.99 10.29
C LEU A 144 -14.07 -2.26 9.76
N SER A 145 -14.49 -2.58 8.53
CA SER A 145 -15.80 -2.21 8.00
C SER A 145 -16.44 -3.42 7.31
N PRO A 146 -17.75 -3.39 7.03
CA PRO A 146 -18.38 -4.30 6.07
C PRO A 146 -17.66 -4.24 4.72
N ALA A 147 -17.37 -5.41 4.15
CA ALA A 147 -16.61 -5.51 2.91
C ALA A 147 -17.27 -4.72 1.76
N GLY A 148 -16.49 -3.90 1.06
CA GLY A 148 -17.01 -3.03 -0.01
C GLY A 148 -17.32 -1.59 0.43
N THR A 149 -17.14 -1.23 1.70
CA THR A 149 -17.27 0.16 2.17
C THR A 149 -16.30 1.07 1.41
N SER A 150 -16.76 2.18 0.82
CA SER A 150 -15.87 3.07 0.05
C SER A 150 -14.82 3.71 0.95
N TYR A 151 -13.66 4.08 0.39
CA TYR A 151 -12.57 4.69 1.15
C TYR A 151 -12.97 6.04 1.75
N ALA A 152 -13.71 6.85 0.99
CA ALA A 152 -14.26 8.11 1.46
C ALA A 152 -15.30 7.93 2.59
N ALA A 153 -16.03 6.80 2.60
CA ALA A 153 -16.96 6.50 3.69
C ALA A 153 -16.28 6.09 5.00
N ARG A 154 -14.96 5.83 4.98
CA ARG A 154 -14.16 5.40 6.14
C ARG A 154 -13.45 6.54 6.88
N SER A 155 -13.35 7.72 6.29
CA SER A 155 -12.69 8.89 6.90
C SER A 155 -11.31 8.58 7.51
N ILE A 156 -10.45 7.93 6.71
CA ILE A 156 -9.06 7.58 7.05
C ILE A 156 -8.05 8.39 6.20
N PRO A 157 -6.83 8.65 6.70
CA PRO A 157 -5.90 9.57 6.04
C PRO A 157 -5.24 8.93 4.81
N PRO A 158 -4.88 9.71 3.77
CA PRO A 158 -4.39 9.21 2.48
C PRO A 158 -3.23 8.20 2.57
N GLN A 159 -2.33 8.34 3.55
CA GLN A 159 -1.22 7.41 3.77
C GLN A 159 -1.65 5.95 4.02
N SER A 160 -2.91 5.72 4.46
CA SER A 160 -3.42 4.37 4.69
C SER A 160 -3.55 3.54 3.41
N LEU A 161 -3.43 4.16 2.24
CA LEU A 161 -3.41 3.50 0.93
C LEU A 161 -2.02 3.00 0.50
N TYR A 162 -0.95 3.16 1.29
CA TYR A 162 0.36 2.66 0.87
C TYR A 162 0.46 1.13 0.86
N THR A 163 1.07 0.56 -0.19
CA THR A 163 1.53 -0.83 -0.16
C THR A 163 2.74 -0.94 0.78
N PHE A 164 2.54 -1.55 1.96
CA PHE A 164 3.63 -1.87 2.91
C PHE A 164 4.11 -3.32 2.80
N GLU A 165 3.21 -4.22 2.40
CA GLU A 165 3.48 -5.64 2.19
C GLU A 165 3.02 -6.02 0.77
N ALA A 166 3.90 -6.63 -0.03
CA ALA A 166 3.58 -6.95 -1.43
C ALA A 166 2.39 -7.93 -1.60
N ALA A 167 2.06 -8.70 -0.56
CA ALA A 167 0.90 -9.58 -0.52
C ALA A 167 -0.44 -8.82 -0.32
N TYR A 168 -0.39 -7.57 0.15
CA TYR A 168 -1.55 -6.73 0.47
C TYR A 168 -1.39 -5.35 -0.21
N PRO A 169 -1.51 -5.28 -1.55
CA PRO A 169 -1.43 -4.03 -2.28
C PRO A 169 -2.43 -3.01 -1.71
N CYS A 170 -2.02 -1.74 -1.69
CA CYS A 170 -2.78 -0.65 -1.09
C CYS A 170 -3.10 -0.79 0.41
N ASN A 171 -2.38 -1.64 1.15
CA ASN A 171 -2.69 -1.96 2.55
C ASN A 171 -4.07 -2.62 2.73
N TYR A 172 -4.65 -3.15 1.65
CA TYR A 172 -6.02 -3.66 1.65
C TYR A 172 -6.06 -5.13 2.00
N HIS A 173 -6.88 -5.46 2.98
CA HIS A 173 -7.12 -6.81 3.44
C HIS A 173 -8.63 -7.09 3.47
N LYS A 174 -9.04 -8.27 3.03
CA LYS A 174 -10.42 -8.77 3.14
C LYS A 174 -10.46 -10.01 4.05
N TYR A 175 -11.53 -10.13 4.83
CA TYR A 175 -11.73 -11.18 5.81
C TYR A 175 -13.14 -11.76 5.74
N ARG A 176 -13.29 -12.97 6.27
CA ARG A 176 -14.58 -13.59 6.57
C ARG A 176 -14.61 -14.04 8.03
N VAL A 177 -15.71 -13.75 8.71
CA VAL A 177 -15.97 -14.26 10.06
C VAL A 177 -16.19 -15.77 9.99
N ILE A 178 -15.36 -16.52 10.71
CA ILE A 178 -15.43 -18.00 10.80
C ILE A 178 -15.85 -18.50 12.19
N THR A 179 -15.67 -17.68 13.24
CA THR A 179 -16.32 -17.84 14.55
C THR A 179 -16.98 -16.51 14.90
N ALA A 180 -18.24 -16.52 15.35
CA ALA A 180 -18.95 -15.29 15.69
C ALA A 180 -18.31 -14.56 16.89
N PHE A 181 -18.23 -13.23 16.83
CA PHE A 181 -17.74 -12.38 17.93
C PHE A 181 -18.46 -11.03 17.95
N ALA A 182 -18.40 -10.34 19.09
CA ALA A 182 -19.02 -9.03 19.27
C ALA A 182 -18.04 -7.87 19.06
N VAL A 183 -18.56 -6.77 18.50
CA VAL A 183 -17.86 -5.52 18.22
C VAL A 183 -18.68 -4.32 18.70
N SER A 184 -18.05 -3.17 18.87
CA SER A 184 -18.74 -1.89 18.87
C SER A 184 -18.93 -1.47 17.41
N GLU A 185 -20.14 -1.58 16.88
CA GLU A 185 -20.51 -1.14 15.53
C GLU A 185 -21.13 0.26 15.59
N GLY A 186 -20.90 1.09 14.56
CA GLY A 186 -21.58 2.37 14.42
C GLY A 186 -21.16 3.16 13.17
N PRO A 187 -21.91 4.22 12.82
CA PRO A 187 -21.56 5.16 11.76
C PRO A 187 -20.24 5.89 12.03
N ILE A 188 -19.47 6.12 10.97
CA ILE A 188 -18.19 6.83 10.98
C ILE A 188 -18.42 8.35 10.86
N ALA A 189 -17.72 9.16 11.66
CA ALA A 189 -17.74 10.62 11.55
C ALA A 189 -17.05 11.11 10.27
N PRO A 190 -17.56 12.17 9.59
CA PRO A 190 -16.84 12.84 8.52
C PRO A 190 -15.49 13.39 9.02
N TRP A 191 -14.39 13.01 8.37
CA TRP A 191 -13.03 13.44 8.71
C TRP A 191 -12.07 13.32 7.50
N PHE A 192 -10.90 13.95 7.60
CA PHE A 192 -9.89 14.05 6.51
C PHE A 192 -10.49 14.49 5.16
N GLU A 193 -11.34 15.53 5.18
CA GLU A 193 -12.14 16.02 4.04
C GLU A 193 -12.98 14.95 3.31
N GLN A 194 -13.27 13.81 3.97
CA GLN A 194 -14.18 12.79 3.48
C GLN A 194 -15.53 12.82 4.21
N HIS A 195 -16.57 12.31 3.54
CA HIS A 195 -17.95 12.35 4.04
C HIS A 195 -18.23 11.39 5.20
N GLY A 196 -17.41 10.35 5.41
CA GLY A 196 -17.66 9.37 6.48
C GLY A 196 -18.97 8.62 6.24
N VAL A 197 -19.78 8.46 7.29
CA VAL A 197 -21.10 7.78 7.29
C VAL A 197 -21.14 6.34 6.76
N GLY A 198 -19.99 5.74 6.46
CA GLY A 198 -19.83 4.28 6.42
C GLY A 198 -19.98 3.68 7.82
N VAL A 199 -19.96 2.35 7.91
CA VAL A 199 -20.01 1.63 9.19
C VAL A 199 -18.60 1.18 9.57
N GLN A 200 -18.22 1.36 10.84
CA GLN A 200 -17.03 0.75 11.42
C GLN A 200 -17.39 -0.28 12.49
N ASP A 201 -16.65 -1.39 12.47
CA ASP A 201 -16.60 -2.42 13.48
C ASP A 201 -15.34 -2.22 14.33
N LYS A 202 -15.48 -1.61 15.51
CA LYS A 202 -14.38 -1.44 16.46
C LYS A 202 -14.28 -2.66 17.36
N LEU A 203 -13.09 -3.25 17.41
CA LEU A 203 -12.76 -4.33 18.33
C LEU A 203 -12.58 -3.79 19.75
N GLU A 204 -13.36 -4.32 20.71
CA GLU A 204 -13.21 -4.00 22.13
C GLU A 204 -12.99 -5.30 22.93
N ARG A 205 -11.92 -5.35 23.75
CA ARG A 205 -11.53 -6.57 24.47
C ARG A 205 -12.60 -7.04 25.48
N SER A 206 -13.44 -6.14 25.98
CA SER A 206 -14.62 -6.48 26.79
C SER A 206 -15.68 -7.31 26.05
N LEU A 207 -15.66 -7.33 24.71
CA LEU A 207 -16.67 -7.99 23.86
C LEU A 207 -16.17 -9.31 23.26
N VAL A 208 -14.86 -9.59 23.29
CA VAL A 208 -14.25 -10.79 22.70
C VAL A 208 -13.43 -11.55 23.74
N PRO A 209 -13.89 -12.74 24.20
CA PRO A 209 -13.19 -13.55 25.19
C PRO A 209 -11.74 -13.88 24.79
N GLY A 210 -10.87 -13.94 25.78
CA GLY A 210 -9.44 -14.25 25.62
C GLY A 210 -8.52 -13.13 26.09
N GLU A 211 -7.22 -13.42 26.11
CA GLU A 211 -6.20 -12.54 26.72
C GLU A 211 -5.36 -11.77 25.69
N GLY A 212 -4.59 -10.80 26.19
CA GLY A 212 -3.69 -9.97 25.38
C GLY A 212 -4.42 -8.91 24.54
N ARG A 213 -3.63 -8.11 23.81
CA ARG A 213 -4.14 -7.03 22.96
C ARG A 213 -5.02 -7.61 21.84
N LEU A 214 -6.26 -7.13 21.75
CA LEU A 214 -7.16 -7.48 20.66
C LEU A 214 -6.77 -6.71 19.39
N THR A 215 -6.53 -7.44 18.31
CA THR A 215 -6.23 -6.91 16.97
C THR A 215 -6.83 -7.84 15.92
N VAL A 216 -6.82 -7.43 14.65
CA VAL A 216 -7.20 -8.31 13.53
C VAL A 216 -6.30 -9.54 13.45
N ASN A 217 -4.98 -9.39 13.64
CA ASN A 217 -4.05 -10.52 13.72
C ASN A 217 -4.36 -11.47 14.90
N TRP A 218 -4.81 -10.94 16.04
CA TRP A 218 -5.26 -11.78 17.16
C TRP A 218 -6.51 -12.60 16.77
N LEU A 219 -7.50 -11.99 16.09
CA LEU A 219 -8.70 -12.69 15.62
C LEU A 219 -8.37 -13.77 14.58
N LEU A 220 -7.40 -13.53 13.71
CA LEU A 220 -6.89 -14.51 12.74
C LEU A 220 -6.20 -15.68 13.45
N ALA A 221 -5.29 -15.40 14.39
CA ALA A 221 -4.56 -16.41 15.15
C ALA A 221 -5.46 -17.27 16.06
N ASN A 222 -6.63 -16.74 16.45
CA ASN A 222 -7.61 -17.42 17.33
C ASN A 222 -8.85 -17.92 16.58
N ASN A 223 -8.79 -18.06 15.24
CA ASN A 223 -9.86 -18.63 14.39
C ASN A 223 -11.23 -17.90 14.49
N TYR A 224 -11.23 -16.59 14.70
CA TYR A 224 -12.42 -15.75 14.55
C TYR A 224 -12.58 -15.21 13.13
N LEU A 225 -11.46 -14.89 12.48
CA LEU A 225 -11.40 -14.45 11.08
C LEU A 225 -10.57 -15.42 10.24
N ALA A 226 -10.90 -15.51 8.95
CA ALA A 226 -10.03 -16.01 7.90
C ALA A 226 -9.79 -14.90 6.88
N ARG A 227 -8.60 -14.88 6.24
CA ARG A 227 -8.32 -13.97 5.12
C ARG A 227 -9.05 -14.45 3.86
N VAL A 228 -9.49 -13.50 3.03
CA VAL A 228 -10.15 -13.72 1.75
C VAL A 228 -9.31 -13.05 0.66
N GLY A 229 -9.04 -13.78 -0.42
CA GLY A 229 -8.34 -13.27 -1.62
C GLY A 229 -9.28 -12.67 -2.66
#